data_AF-W7RKG0-F1
#
_entry.id   AF-W7RKG0-F1
#
_cell.length_a   1.000
_cell.length_b   1.000
_cell.length_c   1.000
_cell.angle_alpha   90.00
_cell.angle_beta   90.00
_cell.angle_gamma   90.00
#
_symmetry.space_group_name_H-M   'P 1'
#
loop_
_entity.id
_entity.type
_entity.pdbx_description
1 polymer ?
#
loop_
_entity_poly.entity_id
_entity_poly.type
_entity_poly.pdbx_seq_one_letter_code
_entity_poly.pdbx_strand_id
1 'polypeptide(L)'
;MTKKVLLIIVEGQTEQIILEDYLDAYFENATIRFDVQREDVLTKWDAHKRIPNIKNSVIRVIQSYLEKYKFLAKDLTAVVHITDADGCFIAPECVQVDEKIEQKLFYTEEAILVKSNKRKEQIEQRNEMKARNVRILIANDHFSINRLKVPYQLFYFSTNLEHVLWDERNEIPTEKIHKADEFIENLSGTIEDYLKAYLPVDTELPYREKMKKSWSYLMEGSHSLQRGTNVPLLFEMIKTDVQ
;
A
#
# COMPACT_ATOMS: atom_id res chain seq x y z
N MET A 1 18.09 -6.06 -26.03
CA MET A 1 16.71 -5.86 -25.53
C MET A 1 16.80 -5.06 -24.23
N THR A 2 16.06 -3.96 -24.13
CA THR A 2 15.90 -3.21 -22.86
C THR A 2 15.09 -4.09 -21.92
N LYS A 3 15.56 -4.31 -20.69
CA LYS A 3 14.78 -5.04 -19.70
C LYS A 3 13.62 -4.14 -19.30
N LYS A 4 12.38 -4.55 -19.50
CA LYS A 4 11.22 -3.85 -18.97
C LYS A 4 10.99 -4.35 -17.54
N VAL A 5 10.95 -3.45 -16.58
CA VAL A 5 10.80 -3.77 -15.15
C VAL A 5 9.59 -3.01 -14.60
N LEU A 6 8.68 -3.73 -13.95
CA LEU A 6 7.69 -3.13 -13.07
C LEU A 6 8.19 -3.26 -11.63
N LEU A 7 8.57 -2.13 -11.03
CA LEU A 7 9.02 -2.10 -9.65
C LEU A 7 7.81 -1.91 -8.73
N ILE A 8 7.59 -2.83 -7.79
CA ILE A 8 6.50 -2.81 -6.83
C ILE A 8 7.09 -2.61 -5.43
N ILE A 9 6.82 -1.45 -4.85
CA ILE A 9 7.24 -1.09 -3.49
C ILE A 9 6.11 -1.49 -2.55
N VAL A 10 6.43 -2.29 -1.53
CA VAL A 10 5.47 -2.77 -0.52
C VAL A 10 6.06 -2.65 0.88
N GLU A 11 5.19 -2.54 1.89
CA GLU A 11 5.61 -2.41 3.29
C GLU A 11 6.11 -3.75 3.86
N GLY A 12 5.40 -4.85 3.58
CA GLY A 12 5.62 -6.18 4.12
C GLY A 12 5.93 -7.26 3.08
N GLN A 13 6.39 -8.41 3.57
CA GLN A 13 6.67 -9.58 2.72
C GLN A 13 5.38 -10.29 2.30
N THR A 14 4.30 -10.14 3.06
CA THR A 14 2.99 -10.70 2.78
C THR A 14 2.44 -10.21 1.44
N GLU A 15 2.58 -8.93 1.10
CA GLU A 15 2.13 -8.43 -0.20
C GLU A 15 2.88 -9.09 -1.37
N GLN A 16 4.18 -9.39 -1.19
CA GLN A 16 4.95 -10.12 -2.19
C GLN A 16 4.42 -11.55 -2.35
N ILE A 17 4.25 -12.30 -1.25
CA ILE A 17 3.73 -13.68 -1.26
C ILE A 17 2.38 -13.75 -1.98
N ILE A 18 1.49 -12.80 -1.69
CA ILE A 18 0.13 -12.80 -2.22
C ILE A 18 0.07 -12.43 -3.72
N LEU A 19 0.95 -11.53 -4.18
CA LEU A 19 0.80 -10.89 -5.48
C LEU A 19 1.84 -11.32 -6.53
N GLU A 20 3.02 -11.78 -6.13
CA GLU A 20 4.15 -12.00 -7.05
C GLU A 20 3.85 -13.03 -8.13
N ASP A 21 3.43 -14.24 -7.74
CA ASP A 21 3.13 -15.33 -8.68
C ASP A 21 2.02 -14.95 -9.67
N TYR A 22 1.00 -14.25 -9.18
CA TYR A 22 -0.09 -13.77 -10.04
C TYR A 22 0.40 -12.70 -11.02
N LEU A 23 1.17 -11.72 -10.56
CA LEU A 23 1.68 -10.66 -11.42
C LEU A 23 2.68 -11.17 -12.45
N ASP A 24 3.55 -12.11 -12.09
CA ASP A 24 4.48 -12.77 -13.02
C ASP A 24 3.74 -13.54 -14.11
N ALA A 25 2.63 -14.19 -13.78
CA ALA A 25 1.81 -14.93 -14.75
C ALA A 25 1.11 -14.01 -15.78
N TYR A 26 0.75 -12.78 -15.39
CA TYR A 26 -0.03 -11.86 -16.25
C TYR A 26 0.78 -10.73 -16.90
N PHE A 27 2.06 -10.54 -16.51
CA PHE A 27 2.93 -9.51 -17.08
C PHE A 27 4.14 -10.06 -17.84
N GLU A 28 3.90 -11.02 -18.74
CA GLU A 28 4.93 -11.80 -19.47
C GLU A 28 6.00 -10.95 -20.21
N ASN A 29 5.67 -9.71 -20.57
CA ASN A 29 6.54 -8.82 -21.33
C ASN A 29 7.47 -7.96 -20.47
N ALA A 30 7.43 -8.12 -19.15
CA ALA A 30 8.32 -7.42 -18.23
C ALA A 30 8.69 -8.30 -17.03
N THR A 31 9.73 -7.88 -16.33
CA THR A 31 10.13 -8.49 -15.06
C THR A 31 9.41 -7.79 -13.92
N ILE A 32 8.63 -8.53 -13.13
CA ILE A 32 8.11 -8.04 -11.86
C ILE A 32 9.22 -8.04 -10.82
N ARG A 33 9.30 -6.97 -10.04
CA ARG A 33 10.30 -6.78 -9.01
C ARG A 33 9.68 -6.18 -7.76
N PHE A 34 9.61 -6.97 -6.69
CA PHE A 34 9.22 -6.47 -5.38
C PHE A 34 10.40 -5.84 -4.63
N ASP A 35 10.15 -4.69 -4.01
CA ASP A 35 11.06 -4.01 -3.08
C ASP A 35 10.37 -3.88 -1.71
N VAL A 36 10.50 -4.95 -0.92
CA VAL A 36 9.91 -5.05 0.42
C VAL A 36 10.67 -4.17 1.41
N GLN A 37 10.05 -3.09 1.86
CA GLN A 37 10.69 -2.06 2.69
C GLN A 37 10.84 -2.44 4.17
N ARG A 38 9.95 -3.30 4.69
CA ARG A 38 9.86 -3.74 6.10
C ARG A 38 9.57 -2.61 7.10
N GLU A 39 9.25 -1.42 6.59
CA GLU A 39 8.90 -0.22 7.34
C GLU A 39 7.99 0.66 6.48
N ASP A 40 7.08 1.39 7.12
CA ASP A 40 6.18 2.33 6.45
C ASP A 40 6.94 3.56 5.93
N VAL A 41 7.16 3.60 4.60
CA VAL A 41 7.86 4.70 3.90
C VAL A 41 7.14 6.04 4.09
N LEU A 42 5.82 6.03 4.28
CA LEU A 42 4.99 7.22 4.39
C LEU A 42 5.03 7.82 5.80
N THR A 43 5.60 7.13 6.79
CA THR A 43 5.65 7.62 8.17
C THR A 43 7.03 7.60 8.82
N LYS A 44 8.11 7.37 8.06
CA LYS A 44 9.48 7.43 8.59
C LYS A 44 9.80 8.81 9.17
N TRP A 45 10.09 8.83 10.47
CA TRP A 45 10.51 10.03 11.20
C TRP A 45 12.02 10.22 11.08
N ASP A 46 12.47 11.34 10.50
CA ASP A 46 13.88 11.72 10.55
C ASP A 46 14.17 12.49 11.86
N ALA A 47 14.84 11.82 12.80
CA ALA A 47 15.28 12.40 14.08
C ALA A 47 16.24 13.60 13.91
N HIS A 48 16.88 13.75 12.75
CA HIS A 48 17.79 14.85 12.41
C HIS A 48 17.07 16.08 11.81
N LYS A 49 15.74 16.16 11.89
CA LYS A 49 14.90 17.32 11.48
C LYS A 49 15.00 17.74 10.01
N ARG A 50 15.47 16.89 9.12
CA ARG A 50 15.20 17.05 7.68
C ARG A 50 14.16 16.02 7.30
N ILE A 51 12.88 16.30 7.54
CA ILE A 51 11.81 15.48 6.94
C ILE A 51 12.07 15.48 5.43
N PRO A 52 12.54 14.38 4.83
CA PRO A 52 12.65 14.34 3.39
C PRO A 52 11.21 14.44 2.90
N ASN A 53 10.93 15.40 2.01
CA ASN A 53 9.64 15.40 1.31
C ASN A 53 9.35 13.98 0.83
N ILE A 54 8.15 13.44 1.07
CA ILE A 54 7.78 12.06 0.71
C ILE A 54 8.19 11.68 -0.71
N LYS A 55 8.14 12.64 -1.65
CA LYS A 55 8.63 12.42 -3.03
C LYS A 55 10.11 12.04 -3.08
N ASN A 56 10.96 12.70 -2.29
CA ASN A 56 12.38 12.37 -2.17
C ASN A 56 12.60 11.04 -1.47
N SER A 57 11.79 10.69 -0.48
CA SER A 57 11.85 9.37 0.18
C SER A 57 11.58 8.25 -0.83
N VAL A 58 10.51 8.37 -1.63
CA VAL A 58 10.19 7.39 -2.67
C VAL A 58 11.26 7.36 -3.76
N ILE A 59 11.79 8.50 -4.20
CA ILE A 59 12.93 8.55 -5.15
C ILE A 59 14.14 7.81 -4.60
N ARG A 60 14.47 7.98 -3.31
CA ARG A 60 15.59 7.27 -2.67
C ARG A 60 15.36 5.76 -2.66
N VAL A 61 14.15 5.31 -2.31
CA VAL A 61 13.77 3.88 -2.37
C VAL A 61 14.01 3.33 -3.78
N ILE A 62 13.45 3.99 -4.80
CA ILE A 62 13.62 3.59 -6.21
C ILE A 62 15.11 3.55 -6.59
N GLN A 63 15.88 4.61 -6.28
CA GLN A 63 17.29 4.70 -6.63
C GLN A 63 18.13 3.63 -5.92
N SER A 64 17.89 3.38 -4.64
CA SER A 64 18.57 2.33 -3.88
C SER A 64 18.30 0.95 -4.47
N TYR A 65 17.07 0.68 -4.89
CA TYR A 65 16.74 -0.57 -5.57
C TYR A 65 17.50 -0.71 -6.90
N LEU A 66 17.42 0.31 -7.76
CA LEU A 66 18.10 0.32 -9.06
C LEU A 66 19.61 0.11 -8.91
N GLU A 67 20.25 0.77 -7.94
CA GLU A 67 21.68 0.65 -7.67
C GLU A 67 22.07 -0.75 -7.17
N LYS A 68 21.26 -1.32 -6.26
CA LYS A 68 21.49 -2.65 -5.69
C LYS A 68 21.42 -3.74 -6.76
N TYR A 69 20.39 -3.69 -7.61
CA TYR A 69 20.12 -4.72 -8.62
C TYR A 69 20.63 -4.38 -10.02
N LYS A 70 21.39 -3.28 -10.15
CA LYS A 70 22.06 -2.83 -11.40
C LYS A 70 21.08 -2.58 -12.55
N PHE A 71 19.90 -2.09 -12.23
CA PHE A 71 18.95 -1.57 -13.21
C PHE A 71 19.19 -0.09 -13.49
N LEU A 72 18.81 0.35 -14.67
CA LEU A 72 18.82 1.75 -15.08
C LEU A 72 17.40 2.31 -15.04
N ALA A 73 17.26 3.63 -14.89
CA ALA A 73 15.94 4.28 -14.91
C ALA A 73 15.15 4.00 -16.21
N LYS A 74 15.83 3.80 -17.34
CA LYS A 74 15.23 3.44 -18.63
C LYS A 74 14.71 1.99 -18.70
N ASP A 75 15.09 1.16 -17.72
CA ASP A 75 14.61 -0.21 -17.61
C ASP A 75 13.25 -0.26 -16.89
N LEU A 76 12.89 0.81 -16.15
CA LEU A 76 11.58 0.90 -15.48
C LEU A 76 10.47 1.22 -16.48
N THR A 77 9.43 0.41 -16.48
CA THR A 77 8.17 0.67 -17.19
C THR A 77 7.23 1.52 -16.34
N ALA A 78 7.13 1.18 -15.05
CA ALA A 78 6.43 1.95 -14.05
C ALA A 78 6.94 1.59 -12.64
N VAL A 79 6.57 2.42 -11.66
CA VAL A 79 6.71 2.12 -10.23
C VAL A 79 5.31 2.05 -9.62
N VAL A 80 5.00 0.92 -9.02
CA VAL A 80 3.80 0.70 -8.23
C VAL A 80 4.18 0.77 -6.76
N HIS A 81 3.35 1.40 -5.95
CA HIS A 81 3.52 1.42 -4.50
C HIS A 81 2.19 1.01 -3.87
N ILE A 82 2.24 0.01 -3.00
CA ILE A 82 1.08 -0.45 -2.23
C ILE A 82 1.35 -0.10 -0.77
N THR A 83 0.40 0.58 -0.13
CA THR A 83 0.52 1.02 1.27
C THR A 83 -0.71 0.62 2.07
N ASP A 84 -0.49 0.32 3.34
CA ASP A 84 -1.58 0.10 4.28
C ASP A 84 -2.17 1.45 4.70
N ALA A 85 -3.50 1.59 4.73
CA ALA A 85 -4.10 2.86 5.14
C ALA A 85 -3.97 3.08 6.64
N ASP A 86 -3.96 1.99 7.43
CA ASP A 86 -3.80 1.97 8.89
C ASP A 86 -4.67 3.02 9.62
N GLY A 87 -5.90 3.23 9.15
CA GLY A 87 -6.80 4.23 9.72
C GLY A 87 -6.31 5.68 9.59
N CYS A 88 -5.40 6.01 8.67
CA CYS A 88 -4.78 7.35 8.65
C CYS A 88 -5.74 8.50 8.32
N PHE A 89 -6.92 8.21 7.76
CA PHE A 89 -7.91 9.22 7.39
C PHE A 89 -9.02 9.42 8.43
N ILE A 90 -9.04 8.66 9.52
CA ILE A 90 -10.04 8.85 10.57
C ILE A 90 -9.85 10.16 11.32
N ALA A 91 -10.93 10.67 11.91
CA ALA A 91 -10.87 11.84 12.76
C ALA A 91 -10.06 11.55 14.05
N PRO A 92 -9.33 12.53 14.63
CA PRO A 92 -8.55 12.31 15.86
C PRO A 92 -9.36 11.76 17.03
N GLU A 93 -10.66 12.08 17.08
CA GLU A 93 -11.61 11.60 18.09
C GLU A 93 -11.84 10.08 18.03
N CYS A 94 -11.61 9.47 16.86
CA CYS A 94 -11.64 8.02 16.67
C CYS A 94 -10.37 7.33 17.20
N VAL A 95 -9.36 8.07 17.64
CA VAL A 95 -8.23 7.51 18.40
C VAL A 95 -8.54 7.62 19.89
N GLN A 96 -8.69 6.48 20.56
CA GLN A 96 -9.25 6.41 21.90
C GLN A 96 -8.30 5.69 22.86
N VAL A 97 -8.33 6.10 24.13
CA VAL A 97 -7.57 5.44 25.18
C VAL A 97 -8.42 4.35 25.80
N ASP A 98 -7.95 3.12 25.74
CA ASP A 98 -8.49 1.98 26.47
C ASP A 98 -7.33 1.21 27.11
N GLU A 99 -7.27 1.20 28.43
CA GLU A 99 -6.22 0.53 29.19
C GLU A 99 -6.40 -1.00 29.22
N LYS A 100 -7.58 -1.50 28.84
CA LYS A 100 -7.93 -2.93 28.88
C LYS A 100 -7.43 -3.71 27.67
N ILE A 101 -7.07 -3.05 26.57
CA ILE A 101 -6.57 -3.73 25.38
C ILE A 101 -5.28 -4.49 25.72
N GLU A 102 -5.12 -5.68 25.14
CA GLU A 102 -3.93 -6.49 25.36
C GLU A 102 -2.76 -5.96 24.53
N GLN A 103 -3.01 -5.67 23.25
CA GLN A 103 -2.03 -5.14 22.31
C GLN A 103 -1.71 -3.65 22.57
N LYS A 104 -0.59 -3.15 22.07
CA LYS A 104 -0.20 -1.72 22.22
C LYS A 104 -1.05 -0.77 21.35
N LEU A 105 -1.64 -1.31 20.31
CA LEU A 105 -2.45 -0.65 19.30
C LEU A 105 -3.50 -1.67 18.87
N PHE A 106 -4.78 -1.29 18.83
CA PHE A 106 -5.84 -2.20 18.46
C PHE A 106 -6.86 -1.49 17.58
N TYR A 107 -7.07 -2.00 16.38
CA TYR A 107 -7.99 -1.47 15.39
C TYR A 107 -9.38 -2.09 15.57
N THR A 108 -10.41 -1.26 15.44
CA THR A 108 -11.81 -1.67 15.30
C THR A 108 -12.36 -1.10 13.98
N GLU A 109 -13.63 -1.36 13.66
CA GLU A 109 -14.30 -0.78 12.48
C GLU A 109 -14.37 0.75 12.50
N GLU A 110 -14.33 1.36 13.69
CA GLU A 110 -14.64 2.78 13.88
C GLU A 110 -13.55 3.54 14.65
N ALA A 111 -12.62 2.83 15.30
CA ALA A 111 -11.64 3.44 16.18
C ALA A 111 -10.27 2.74 16.16
N ILE A 112 -9.26 3.49 16.61
CA ILE A 112 -7.95 2.97 16.99
C ILE A 112 -7.81 3.11 18.50
N LEU A 113 -7.64 2.00 19.20
CA LEU A 113 -7.50 1.95 20.65
C LEU A 113 -6.03 1.87 21.05
N VAL A 114 -5.66 2.62 22.08
CA VAL A 114 -4.29 2.69 22.63
C VAL A 114 -4.30 2.74 24.15
N LYS A 115 -3.19 2.32 24.79
CA LYS A 115 -3.12 2.23 26.26
C LYS A 115 -2.90 3.55 27.01
N SER A 116 -2.62 4.65 26.31
CA SER A 116 -2.30 5.92 27.00
C SER A 116 -2.52 7.13 26.10
N ASN A 117 -2.75 8.30 26.73
CA ASN A 117 -2.85 9.58 26.03
C ASN A 117 -1.58 9.90 25.22
N LYS A 118 -0.40 9.60 25.77
CA LYS A 118 0.87 9.76 25.04
C LYS A 118 0.88 8.94 23.74
N ARG A 119 0.38 7.70 23.78
CA ARG A 119 0.30 6.87 22.58
C ARG A 119 -0.76 7.37 21.60
N LYS A 120 -1.87 7.90 22.11
CA LYS A 120 -2.92 8.54 21.30
C LYS A 120 -2.34 9.68 20.47
N GLU A 121 -1.65 10.62 21.10
CA GLU A 121 -1.00 11.75 20.41
C GLU A 121 -0.01 11.28 19.33
N GLN A 122 0.75 10.21 19.59
CA GLN A 122 1.67 9.63 18.60
C GLN A 122 0.94 9.05 17.39
N ILE A 123 -0.20 8.38 17.60
CA ILE A 123 -1.01 7.80 16.51
C ILE A 123 -1.69 8.91 15.71
N GLU A 124 -2.22 9.95 16.36
CA GLU A 124 -2.79 11.11 15.68
C GLU A 124 -1.76 11.80 14.78
N GLN A 125 -0.55 12.08 15.29
CA GLN A 125 0.55 12.67 14.51
C GLN A 125 0.97 11.77 13.34
N ARG A 126 1.05 10.46 13.58
CA ARG A 126 1.39 9.48 12.55
C ARG A 126 0.33 9.44 11.46
N ASN A 127 -0.96 9.47 11.82
CA ASN A 127 -2.08 9.45 10.89
C ASN A 127 -2.11 10.74 10.05
N GLU A 128 -1.95 11.90 10.67
CA GLU A 128 -1.85 13.18 9.97
C GLU A 128 -0.69 13.18 8.96
N MET A 129 0.48 12.69 9.38
CA MET A 129 1.65 12.58 8.51
C MET A 129 1.40 11.63 7.33
N LYS A 130 0.86 10.42 7.58
CA LYS A 130 0.56 9.43 6.52
C LYS A 130 -0.47 9.99 5.55
N ALA A 131 -1.58 10.52 6.04
CA ALA A 131 -2.64 11.10 5.22
C ALA A 131 -2.13 12.26 4.33
N ARG A 132 -1.28 13.14 4.87
CA ARG A 132 -0.63 14.20 4.08
C ARG A 132 0.26 13.62 2.98
N ASN A 133 1.08 12.62 3.31
CA ASN A 133 2.01 12.00 2.38
C ASN A 133 1.28 11.21 1.28
N VAL A 134 0.23 10.47 1.63
CA VAL A 134 -0.69 9.80 0.68
C VAL A 134 -1.25 10.82 -0.31
N ARG A 135 -1.82 11.95 0.15
CA ARG A 135 -2.36 12.99 -0.74
C ARG A 135 -1.34 13.55 -1.73
N ILE A 136 -0.09 13.75 -1.29
CA ILE A 136 1.00 14.19 -2.16
C ILE A 136 1.33 13.15 -3.24
N LEU A 137 1.32 11.86 -2.88
CA LEU A 137 1.64 10.75 -3.77
C LEU A 137 0.50 10.46 -4.78
N ILE A 138 -0.76 10.52 -4.36
CA ILE A 138 -1.93 10.37 -5.26
C ILE A 138 -1.94 11.46 -6.33
N ALA A 139 -1.55 12.69 -5.96
CA ALA A 139 -1.47 13.81 -6.90
C ALA A 139 -0.24 13.75 -7.84
N ASN A 140 0.59 12.71 -7.74
CA ASN A 140 1.85 12.59 -8.47
C ASN A 140 1.83 11.34 -9.35
N ASP A 141 1.66 11.51 -10.66
CA ASP A 141 1.56 10.41 -11.64
C ASP A 141 2.91 9.89 -12.17
N HIS A 142 4.03 10.53 -11.81
CA HIS A 142 5.37 10.10 -12.23
C HIS A 142 6.48 10.61 -11.30
N PHE A 143 7.62 9.92 -11.29
CA PHE A 143 8.86 10.39 -10.68
C PHE A 143 9.91 10.71 -11.74
N SER A 144 10.69 11.77 -11.52
CA SER A 144 11.85 12.07 -12.36
C SER A 144 13.08 11.36 -11.80
N ILE A 145 13.48 10.25 -12.41
CA ILE A 145 14.67 9.46 -12.02
C ILE A 145 15.73 9.64 -13.10
N ASN A 146 16.88 10.23 -12.76
CA ASN A 146 17.97 10.51 -13.71
C ASN A 146 17.50 11.23 -14.99
N ARG A 147 16.62 12.23 -14.84
CA ARG A 147 15.97 13.02 -15.92
C ARG A 147 14.94 12.25 -16.77
N LEU A 148 14.67 10.99 -16.48
CA LEU A 148 13.58 10.24 -17.11
C LEU A 148 12.33 10.31 -16.25
N LYS A 149 11.18 10.54 -16.88
CA LYS A 149 9.88 10.44 -16.23
C LYS A 149 9.47 8.97 -16.20
N VAL A 150 9.38 8.42 -15.00
CA VAL A 150 8.92 7.04 -14.76
C VAL A 150 7.51 7.11 -14.19
N PRO A 151 6.50 6.49 -14.83
CA PRO A 151 5.14 6.44 -14.31
C PRO A 151 5.08 5.91 -12.88
N TYR A 152 4.18 6.45 -12.08
CA TYR A 152 3.99 6.07 -10.69
C TYR A 152 2.51 5.95 -10.35
N GLN A 153 2.16 4.88 -9.63
CA GLN A 153 0.81 4.67 -9.12
C GLN A 153 0.83 4.16 -7.68
N LEU A 154 0.03 4.80 -6.82
CA LEU A 154 -0.21 4.38 -5.45
C LEU A 154 -1.54 3.61 -5.36
N PHE A 155 -1.50 2.45 -4.69
CA PHE A 155 -2.65 1.62 -4.30
C PHE A 155 -2.66 1.39 -2.78
N TYR A 156 -3.76 0.87 -2.26
CA TYR A 156 -3.92 0.65 -0.82
C TYR A 156 -4.63 -0.65 -0.44
N PHE A 157 -4.37 -1.11 0.79
CA PHE A 157 -5.30 -1.92 1.58
C PHE A 157 -5.88 -1.06 2.72
N SER A 158 -7.19 -1.13 2.94
CA SER A 158 -7.86 -0.43 4.03
C SER A 158 -7.54 -1.13 5.34
N THR A 159 -7.12 -0.36 6.34
CA THR A 159 -6.31 -0.84 7.48
C THR A 159 -5.02 -1.51 7.03
N ASN A 160 -5.08 -2.77 6.60
CA ASN A 160 -3.94 -3.58 6.16
C ASN A 160 -4.39 -4.75 5.27
N LEU A 161 -3.42 -5.42 4.65
CA LEU A 161 -3.64 -6.61 3.81
C LEU A 161 -4.42 -7.72 4.53
N GLU A 162 -4.05 -8.03 5.77
CA GLU A 162 -4.61 -9.18 6.50
C GLU A 162 -6.10 -9.03 6.78
N HIS A 163 -6.53 -7.81 7.10
CA HIS A 163 -7.94 -7.48 7.23
C HIS A 163 -8.71 -7.77 5.93
N VAL A 164 -8.14 -7.44 4.78
CA VAL A 164 -8.79 -7.67 3.48
C VAL A 164 -8.84 -9.15 3.15
N LEU A 165 -7.76 -9.88 3.38
CA LEU A 165 -7.64 -11.28 2.94
C LEU A 165 -8.36 -12.28 3.84
N TRP A 166 -8.19 -12.22 5.16
CA TRP A 166 -8.77 -13.21 6.08
C TRP A 166 -9.40 -12.57 7.32
N ASP A 167 -9.84 -11.31 7.18
CA ASP A 167 -10.63 -10.59 8.19
C ASP A 167 -9.91 -10.34 9.53
N GLU A 168 -8.58 -10.40 9.56
CA GLU A 168 -7.79 -10.20 10.77
C GLU A 168 -7.02 -8.87 10.72
N ARG A 169 -7.61 -7.82 11.30
CA ARG A 169 -7.01 -6.48 11.31
C ARG A 169 -5.92 -6.29 12.37
N ASN A 170 -5.92 -7.10 13.42
CA ASN A 170 -5.00 -7.00 14.56
C ASN A 170 -4.02 -8.18 14.57
N GLU A 171 -3.62 -8.62 13.38
CA GLU A 171 -2.80 -9.80 13.18
C GLU A 171 -1.47 -9.71 13.94
N ILE A 172 -1.08 -10.83 14.55
CA ILE A 172 0.20 -10.93 15.24
C ILE A 172 1.31 -10.99 14.19
N PRO A 173 2.34 -10.12 14.25
CA PRO A 173 3.36 -10.04 13.21
C PRO A 173 4.08 -11.35 12.87
N THR A 174 4.22 -12.27 13.83
CA THR A 174 4.89 -13.56 13.63
C THR A 174 4.08 -14.55 12.78
N GLU A 175 2.75 -14.40 12.76
CA GLU A 175 1.84 -15.32 12.06
C GLU A 175 1.55 -14.90 10.62
N LYS A 176 1.85 -13.64 10.28
CA LYS A 176 1.52 -13.02 8.99
C LYS A 176 1.98 -13.83 7.77
N ILE A 177 3.23 -14.28 7.78
CA ILE A 177 3.81 -15.02 6.64
C ILE A 177 3.12 -16.39 6.49
N HIS A 178 2.97 -17.13 7.59
CA HIS A 178 2.36 -18.45 7.56
C HIS A 178 0.92 -18.40 7.06
N LYS A 179 0.13 -17.41 7.52
CA LYS A 179 -1.25 -17.21 7.07
C LYS A 179 -1.34 -16.75 5.63
N ALA A 180 -0.38 -15.97 5.14
CA ALA A 180 -0.34 -15.61 3.72
C ALA A 180 -0.11 -16.84 2.82
N ASP A 181 0.82 -17.73 3.22
CA ASP A 181 1.04 -18.99 2.51
C ASP A 181 -0.22 -19.87 2.54
N GLU A 182 -0.81 -20.07 3.73
CA GLU A 182 -2.04 -20.86 3.89
C GLU A 182 -3.22 -20.27 3.09
N PHE A 183 -3.35 -18.95 3.06
CA PHE A 183 -4.40 -18.28 2.28
C PHE A 183 -4.26 -18.58 0.79
N ILE A 184 -3.05 -18.48 0.23
CA ILE A 184 -2.80 -18.75 -1.20
C ILE A 184 -3.02 -20.22 -1.54
N GLU A 185 -2.55 -21.15 -0.68
CA GLU A 185 -2.76 -22.59 -0.89
C GLU A 185 -4.23 -22.98 -0.91
N ASN A 186 -5.07 -22.30 -0.13
CA ASN A 186 -6.50 -22.57 -0.01
C ASN A 186 -7.39 -21.65 -0.86
N LEU A 187 -6.80 -20.69 -1.60
CA LEU A 187 -7.56 -19.73 -2.38
C LEU A 187 -8.30 -20.43 -3.53
N SER A 188 -9.62 -20.34 -3.50
CA SER A 188 -10.45 -20.78 -4.62
C SER A 188 -10.53 -19.69 -5.68
N GLY A 189 -9.91 -19.93 -6.84
CA GLY A 189 -9.88 -18.97 -7.95
C GLY A 189 -8.61 -18.11 -7.95
N THR A 190 -8.72 -16.87 -8.45
CA THR A 190 -7.57 -15.97 -8.56
C THR A 190 -7.56 -14.92 -7.44
N ILE A 191 -6.36 -14.44 -7.07
CA ILE A 191 -6.23 -13.33 -6.12
C ILE A 191 -6.90 -12.05 -6.66
N GLU A 192 -6.89 -11.83 -7.97
CA GLU A 192 -7.60 -10.71 -8.59
C GLU A 192 -9.10 -10.77 -8.32
N ASP A 193 -9.74 -11.92 -8.55
CA ASP A 193 -11.19 -12.05 -8.36
C ASP A 193 -11.56 -11.95 -6.88
N TYR A 194 -10.72 -12.48 -5.98
CA TYR A 194 -10.89 -12.31 -4.55
C TYR A 194 -10.84 -10.84 -4.14
N LEU A 195 -9.82 -10.10 -4.57
CA LEU A 195 -9.64 -8.70 -4.20
C LEU A 195 -10.71 -7.79 -4.84
N LYS A 196 -11.26 -8.13 -6.01
CA LYS A 196 -12.36 -7.38 -6.65
C LYS A 196 -13.59 -7.27 -5.76
N ALA A 197 -13.86 -8.27 -4.91
CA ALA A 197 -14.98 -8.23 -3.98
C ALA A 197 -14.87 -7.09 -2.94
N TYR A 198 -13.66 -6.56 -2.72
CA TYR A 198 -13.36 -5.50 -1.77
C TYR A 198 -13.05 -4.15 -2.43
N LEU A 199 -13.28 -4.03 -3.74
CA LEU A 199 -13.11 -2.77 -4.48
C LEU A 199 -14.32 -1.86 -4.21
N PRO A 200 -14.13 -0.67 -3.60
CA PRO A 200 -15.27 0.16 -3.17
C PRO A 200 -15.77 1.09 -4.28
N VAL A 201 -15.75 0.64 -5.54
CA VAL A 201 -16.21 1.43 -6.69
C VAL A 201 -16.86 0.52 -7.73
N ASP A 202 -17.78 1.09 -8.50
CA ASP A 202 -18.40 0.43 -9.65
C ASP A 202 -17.34 0.08 -10.71
N THR A 203 -17.33 -1.20 -11.13
CA THR A 203 -16.37 -1.78 -12.07
C THR A 203 -16.50 -1.23 -13.48
N GLU A 204 -17.69 -0.75 -13.85
CA GLU A 204 -18.01 -0.21 -15.18
C GLU A 204 -17.46 1.22 -15.40
N LEU A 205 -17.01 1.88 -14.34
CA LEU A 205 -16.42 3.20 -14.44
C LEU A 205 -15.06 3.16 -15.18
N PRO A 206 -14.69 4.24 -15.90
CA PRO A 206 -13.35 4.35 -16.47
C PRO A 206 -12.24 4.26 -15.41
N TYR A 207 -11.10 3.66 -15.74
CA TYR A 207 -9.97 3.46 -14.82
C TYR A 207 -9.62 4.69 -13.96
N ARG A 208 -9.48 5.86 -14.59
CA ARG A 208 -9.15 7.11 -13.88
C ARG A 208 -10.22 7.52 -12.87
N GLU A 209 -11.49 7.24 -13.17
CA GLU A 209 -12.60 7.53 -12.26
C GLU A 209 -12.65 6.52 -11.12
N LYS A 210 -12.40 5.23 -11.38
CA LYS A 210 -12.24 4.19 -10.35
C LYS A 210 -11.13 4.55 -9.37
N MET A 211 -9.95 4.92 -9.87
CA MET A 211 -8.84 5.38 -9.04
C MET A 211 -9.24 6.57 -8.17
N LYS A 212 -9.82 7.61 -8.75
CA LYS A 212 -10.26 8.80 -8.00
C LYS A 212 -11.30 8.48 -6.93
N LYS A 213 -12.37 7.77 -7.28
CA LYS A 213 -13.46 7.43 -6.35
C LYS A 213 -12.99 6.47 -5.26
N SER A 214 -12.11 5.51 -5.57
CA SER A 214 -11.59 4.56 -4.57
C SER A 214 -10.79 5.28 -3.47
N TRP A 215 -10.01 6.30 -3.81
CA TRP A 215 -9.33 7.14 -2.82
C TRP A 215 -10.28 8.09 -2.09
N SER A 216 -11.26 8.69 -2.78
CA SER A 216 -12.29 9.50 -2.11
C SER A 216 -13.08 8.69 -1.07
N TYR A 217 -13.44 7.45 -1.41
CA TYR A 217 -14.10 6.51 -0.50
C TYR A 217 -13.23 6.25 0.74
N LEU A 218 -11.96 5.87 0.55
CA LEU A 218 -11.05 5.58 1.67
C LEU A 218 -10.88 6.77 2.63
N MET A 219 -10.89 7.99 2.10
CA MET A 219 -10.70 9.22 2.89
C MET A 219 -11.96 9.68 3.65
N GLU A 220 -13.09 9.02 3.45
CA GLU A 220 -14.36 9.40 4.08
C GLU A 220 -14.60 8.61 5.37
N GLY A 221 -14.98 9.32 6.44
CA GLY A 221 -15.36 8.71 7.71
C GLY A 221 -14.31 7.74 8.28
N SER A 222 -14.74 6.51 8.56
CA SER A 222 -13.88 5.43 9.07
C SER A 222 -13.51 4.41 7.99
N HIS A 223 -13.72 4.67 6.70
CA HIS A 223 -13.46 3.67 5.65
C HIS A 223 -12.00 3.21 5.58
N SER A 224 -11.05 4.02 6.07
CA SER A 224 -9.64 3.61 6.23
C SER A 224 -9.37 2.60 7.35
N LEU A 225 -10.37 2.28 8.17
CA LEU A 225 -10.40 1.20 9.16
C LEU A 225 -11.17 -0.05 8.71
N GLN A 226 -12.09 0.13 7.77
CA GLN A 226 -12.96 -0.92 7.26
C GLN A 226 -12.22 -1.81 6.25
N ARG A 227 -12.89 -2.86 5.78
CA ARG A 227 -12.32 -3.81 4.82
C ARG A 227 -12.52 -3.30 3.39
N GLY A 228 -11.42 -3.10 2.67
CA GLY A 228 -11.45 -2.55 1.32
C GLY A 228 -10.07 -2.46 0.69
N THR A 229 -10.01 -2.38 -0.63
CA THR A 229 -8.74 -2.18 -1.36
C THR A 229 -9.00 -1.63 -2.75
N ASN A 230 -8.03 -0.94 -3.34
CA ASN A 230 -8.03 -0.63 -4.77
C ASN A 230 -6.94 -1.37 -5.56
N VAL A 231 -6.25 -2.34 -4.96
CA VAL A 231 -5.26 -3.20 -5.63
C VAL A 231 -5.82 -3.94 -6.85
N PRO A 232 -7.12 -4.31 -6.96
CA PRO A 232 -7.64 -4.84 -8.22
C PRO A 232 -7.37 -3.97 -9.45
N LEU A 233 -7.28 -2.64 -9.27
CA LEU A 233 -6.98 -1.70 -10.34
C LEU A 233 -5.51 -1.81 -10.81
N LEU A 234 -4.59 -2.37 -10.01
CA LEU A 234 -3.25 -2.72 -10.47
C LEU A 234 -3.30 -3.71 -11.63
N PHE A 235 -4.14 -4.75 -11.51
CA PHE A 235 -4.26 -5.76 -12.57
C PHE A 235 -4.85 -5.16 -13.85
N GLU A 236 -5.81 -4.23 -13.73
CA GLU A 236 -6.36 -3.49 -14.87
C GLU A 236 -5.32 -2.59 -15.53
N MET A 237 -4.52 -1.87 -14.74
CA MET A 237 -3.41 -1.05 -15.23
C MET A 237 -2.45 -1.89 -16.08
N ILE A 238 -2.03 -3.03 -15.54
CA ILE A 238 -1.11 -3.96 -16.18
C ILE A 238 -1.70 -4.53 -17.48
N LYS A 239 -2.97 -4.95 -17.47
CA LYS A 239 -3.63 -5.50 -18.66
C LYS A 239 -3.82 -4.47 -19.77
N THR A 240 -4.07 -3.21 -19.42
CA THR A 240 -4.27 -2.12 -20.37
C THR A 240 -2.96 -1.66 -21.01
N ASP A 241 -1.85 -1.68 -20.26
CA ASP A 241 -0.51 -1.30 -20.75
C ASP A 241 0.16 -2.42 -21.59
N VAL A 242 -0.40 -3.63 -21.61
CA VAL A 242 0.08 -4.80 -22.40
C VAL A 242 -0.63 -4.93 -23.75
N GLN A 243 -1.67 -4.11 -24.03
CA GLN A 243 -2.37 -4.08 -25.33
C GLN A 243 -1.83 -3.01 -26.28
#